data_AF-A0AAV0V904-F1
#
_entry.id   AF-A0AAV0V904-F1
#
_cell.length_a   1.000
_cell.length_b   1.000
_cell.length_c   1.000
_cell.angle_alpha   90.00
_cell.angle_beta   90.00
_cell.angle_gamma   90.00
#
_symmetry.space_group_name_H-M   'P 1'
#
loop_
_entity.id
_entity.type
_entity.pdbx_description
1 polymer ?
#
loop_
_entity_poly.entity_id
_entity_poly.type
_entity_poly.pdbx_seq_one_letter_code
_entity_poly.pdbx_strand_id
1 'polypeptide(L)'
;MQSSDLSEDSPMPVKLDDFRNVLIRQEETIIFALIERAQFPRNSEVYVNVKDSKSAAFGGLNGKYTTFDGSLLEFMLLETEKLHALARRYTSPDENAFFPHLLPEPILPIVYYPRVLNPNRININNHIMSVYQEKILSGLTIHNSDNTAYGSTATADIAVLQALSKRIHFGKFIAEAKFQAETERYTKLILENDAAGIMEALTNLTVEKKVLERVKQKASTYGQDPNAPAASLEELKVHPQLISDLYRDFVMPLTKEVQVQYLLQRIAHPSIAVAGVEGSFCWLAAQAHFGGETLQKEHLLQTESISKVFYNVNANRTAYGVVPIEDSHLGMIKETQAQLMRCSLKVSAEIVLERSFVFAAKDKHLGKNSDVKKVFCSTDTNARLLIQAEQSWPSAQIVTVLNVSEAASRAFDEVSTVAITTSTAAESNGLEQVDTSHALASEGIVLEEKSSFIRFVVVSKGYPVATGKDKSCLGMEIEHEVGSLLNALNVWKNHGINLTCLESFYRQKQGGYGFFVEIMGHFDDASVRQAVDELQSVCTVKHLGSFPIAKHPVQS
;
A
#
# COMPACT_ATOMS: atom_id res chain seq x y z
N MET A 1 -6.19 -33.81 19.13
CA MET A 1 -6.90 -34.12 17.86
C MET A 1 -8.28 -33.49 17.92
N GLN A 2 -8.74 -32.98 16.77
CA GLN A 2 -9.90 -32.10 16.51
C GLN A 2 -9.57 -30.61 16.70
N SER A 3 -9.49 -29.77 15.67
CA SER A 3 -9.52 -29.96 14.21
C SER A 3 -8.90 -28.69 13.65
N SER A 4 -7.77 -28.86 12.96
CA SER A 4 -7.22 -27.88 12.04
C SER A 4 -8.14 -27.83 10.81
N ASP A 5 -8.84 -26.73 10.60
CA ASP A 5 -9.45 -26.39 9.31
C ASP A 5 -9.65 -24.88 9.20
N LEU A 6 -8.73 -24.23 8.47
CA LEU A 6 -8.97 -23.18 7.47
C LEU A 6 -9.95 -22.05 7.82
N SER A 7 -9.50 -21.01 8.55
CA SER A 7 -9.95 -19.60 8.34
C SER A 7 -9.16 -18.52 9.12
N GLU A 8 -7.89 -18.72 9.50
CA GLU A 8 -7.21 -17.83 10.47
C GLU A 8 -6.86 -16.41 9.96
N ASP A 9 -7.00 -16.13 8.66
CA ASP A 9 -6.45 -14.89 8.09
C ASP A 9 -7.43 -13.71 7.93
N SER A 10 -8.75 -13.96 8.00
CA SER A 10 -9.76 -12.90 7.81
C SER A 10 -10.36 -12.43 9.13
N PRO A 11 -10.60 -11.10 9.31
CA PRO A 11 -11.27 -10.61 10.50
C PRO A 11 -12.68 -11.18 10.67
N MET A 12 -13.11 -11.39 11.91
CA MET A 12 -14.44 -11.93 12.21
C MET A 12 -15.55 -11.01 11.68
N PRO A 13 -16.70 -11.59 11.28
CA PRO A 13 -17.85 -10.81 10.85
C PRO A 13 -18.41 -9.97 12.01
N VAL A 14 -18.60 -8.67 11.77
CA VAL A 14 -19.12 -7.69 12.74
C VAL A 14 -20.11 -6.73 12.11
N LYS A 15 -21.11 -6.31 12.89
CA LYS A 15 -22.14 -5.34 12.49
C LYS A 15 -22.07 -4.09 13.35
N LEU A 16 -22.55 -2.97 12.80
CA LEU A 16 -22.61 -1.70 13.54
C LEU A 16 -23.45 -1.79 14.83
N ASP A 17 -24.51 -2.60 14.82
CA ASP A 17 -25.38 -2.78 15.99
C ASP A 17 -24.65 -3.47 17.15
N ASP A 18 -23.64 -4.31 16.89
CA ASP A 18 -22.84 -4.99 17.91
C ASP A 18 -22.09 -3.98 18.80
N PHE A 19 -21.78 -2.80 18.25
CA PHE A 19 -21.00 -1.76 18.92
C PHE A 19 -21.84 -0.63 19.52
N ARG A 20 -23.15 -0.61 19.25
CA ARG A 20 -24.02 0.52 19.64
C ARG A 20 -23.98 0.82 21.13
N ASN A 21 -24.07 -0.21 21.97
CA ASN A 21 -24.04 -0.06 23.42
C ASN A 21 -22.65 0.35 23.95
N VAL A 22 -21.56 -0.01 23.24
CA VAL A 22 -20.21 0.43 23.60
C VAL A 22 -20.06 1.92 23.32
N LEU A 23 -20.52 2.39 22.16
CA LEU A 23 -20.46 3.80 21.76
C LEU A 23 -21.28 4.70 22.70
N ILE A 24 -22.49 4.27 23.06
CA ILE A 24 -23.37 5.01 23.98
C ILE A 24 -22.74 5.15 25.38
N ARG A 25 -22.07 4.10 25.88
CA ARG A 25 -21.35 4.15 27.17
C ARG A 25 -20.13 5.05 27.11
N GLN A 26 -19.36 5.00 26.03
CA GLN A 26 -18.20 5.87 25.86
C GLN A 26 -18.60 7.36 25.78
N GLU A 27 -19.77 7.68 25.19
CA GLU A 27 -20.34 9.03 25.24
C GLU A 27 -20.57 9.49 26.67
N GLU A 28 -21.15 8.64 27.53
CA GLU A 28 -21.39 8.96 28.94
C GLU A 28 -20.08 9.19 29.69
N THR A 29 -19.07 8.34 29.45
CA THR A 29 -17.74 8.49 30.05
C THR A 29 -17.11 9.83 29.68
N ILE A 30 -17.18 10.24 28.40
CA ILE A 30 -16.62 11.51 27.95
C ILE A 30 -17.37 12.69 28.56
N ILE A 31 -18.70 12.66 28.55
CA ILE A 31 -19.53 13.74 29.11
C ILE A 31 -19.21 13.93 30.59
N PHE A 32 -19.16 12.83 31.35
CA PHE A 32 -18.84 12.88 32.77
C PHE A 32 -17.43 13.42 33.02
N ALA A 33 -16.42 12.91 32.29
CA ALA A 33 -15.04 13.37 32.42
C ALA A 33 -14.90 14.87 32.11
N LEU A 34 -15.61 15.39 31.10
CA LEU A 34 -15.60 16.81 30.75
C LEU A 34 -16.28 17.69 31.82
N ILE A 35 -17.40 17.23 32.40
CA ILE A 35 -18.10 17.95 33.48
C ILE A 35 -17.22 18.02 34.74
N GLU A 36 -16.56 16.92 35.10
CA GLU A 36 -15.63 16.89 36.23
C GLU A 36 -14.40 17.75 35.95
N ARG A 37 -13.85 17.71 34.74
CA ARG A 37 -12.72 18.57 34.37
C ARG A 37 -13.08 20.05 34.44
N ALA A 38 -14.30 20.45 34.06
CA ALA A 38 -14.74 21.84 34.11
C ALA A 38 -14.81 22.44 35.52
N GLN A 39 -14.83 21.61 36.58
CA GLN A 39 -14.80 22.07 37.97
C GLN A 39 -13.46 22.70 38.37
N PHE A 40 -12.41 22.49 37.56
CA PHE A 40 -11.08 23.02 37.80
C PHE A 40 -10.76 24.17 36.84
N PRO A 41 -10.05 25.21 37.31
CA PRO A 41 -9.52 26.24 36.43
C PRO A 41 -8.53 25.66 35.41
N ARG A 42 -8.05 26.51 34.49
CA ARG A 42 -7.12 26.08 33.44
C ARG A 42 -5.86 25.46 34.05
N ASN A 43 -5.30 26.09 35.10
CA ASN A 43 -4.05 25.68 35.75
C ASN A 43 -2.92 25.50 34.72
N SER A 44 -2.58 26.57 34.00
CA SER A 44 -1.70 26.52 32.82
C SER A 44 -0.36 25.83 33.06
N GLU A 45 0.20 25.91 34.27
CA GLU A 45 1.45 25.25 34.65
C GLU A 45 1.43 23.72 34.47
N VAL A 46 0.26 23.09 34.47
CA VAL A 46 0.11 21.64 34.22
C VAL A 46 0.61 21.22 32.84
N TYR A 47 0.54 22.12 31.85
CA TYR A 47 0.89 21.85 30.45
C TYR A 47 2.20 22.52 30.02
N VAL A 48 2.86 23.27 30.90
CA VAL A 48 4.17 23.87 30.63
C VAL A 48 5.24 22.82 30.84
N ASN A 49 6.24 22.81 29.96
CA ASN A 49 7.39 21.92 30.09
C ASN A 49 8.15 22.20 31.40
N VAL A 50 8.64 21.17 32.08
CA VAL A 50 9.44 21.30 33.32
C VAL A 50 10.61 22.29 33.15
N LYS A 51 11.28 22.30 32.00
CA LYS A 51 12.42 23.22 31.74
C LYS A 51 12.01 24.69 31.64
N ASP A 52 10.80 24.94 31.16
CA ASP A 52 10.27 26.27 30.90
C ASP A 52 9.43 26.79 32.08
N SER A 53 8.98 25.90 32.96
CA SER A 53 8.19 26.25 34.14
C SER A 53 9.05 26.87 35.24
N LYS A 54 8.51 27.91 35.86
CA LYS A 54 9.08 28.56 37.06
C LYS A 54 8.26 28.23 38.33
N SER A 55 7.31 27.29 38.22
CA SER A 55 6.34 26.99 39.28
C SER A 55 6.87 25.96 40.29
N ALA A 56 6.40 26.08 41.54
CA ALA A 56 6.62 25.08 42.58
C ALA A 56 5.92 23.73 42.29
N ALA A 57 5.03 23.68 41.28
CA ALA A 57 4.34 22.47 40.84
C ALA A 57 5.28 21.28 40.57
N PHE A 58 6.51 21.56 40.13
CA PHE A 58 7.52 20.57 39.77
C PHE A 58 8.57 20.33 40.88
N GLY A 59 8.45 21.00 42.03
CA GLY A 59 9.45 20.95 43.09
C GLY A 59 9.74 19.54 43.61
N GLY A 60 8.76 18.63 43.56
CA GLY A 60 8.92 17.23 43.95
C GLY A 60 9.61 16.32 42.91
N LEU A 61 9.73 16.77 41.66
CA LEU A 61 10.36 16.02 40.56
C LEU A 61 11.86 16.33 40.41
N ASN A 62 12.30 17.47 40.97
CA ASN A 62 13.70 17.90 40.95
C ASN A 62 14.64 16.82 41.49
N GLY A 63 15.57 16.38 40.64
CA GLY A 63 16.58 15.37 40.97
C GLY A 63 16.09 13.91 41.00
N LYS A 64 14.80 13.63 40.79
CA LYS A 64 14.24 12.26 40.81
C LYS A 64 13.85 11.71 39.43
N TYR A 65 13.70 12.58 38.42
CA TYR A 65 13.33 12.22 37.05
C TYR A 65 14.07 13.09 36.02
N THR A 66 15.41 13.13 36.11
CA THR A 66 16.27 14.06 35.35
C THR A 66 16.27 13.84 33.83
N THR A 67 15.73 12.72 33.35
CA THR A 67 15.65 12.37 31.93
C THR A 67 14.31 12.71 31.28
N PHE A 68 13.30 13.11 32.05
CA PHE A 68 11.98 13.48 31.53
C PHE A 68 11.93 14.98 31.22
N ASP A 69 11.46 15.33 30.02
CA ASP A 69 11.48 16.67 29.46
C ASP A 69 10.11 17.10 28.94
N GLY A 70 9.04 16.80 29.69
CA GLY A 70 7.67 17.14 29.33
C GLY A 70 6.96 17.96 30.42
N SER A 71 5.66 18.12 30.26
CA SER A 71 4.76 18.78 31.22
C SER A 71 4.33 17.86 32.36
N LEU A 72 3.67 18.42 33.39
CA LEU A 72 3.14 17.62 34.50
C LEU A 72 2.06 16.64 34.02
N LEU A 73 1.20 17.08 33.08
CA LEU A 73 0.21 16.22 32.44
C LEU A 73 0.86 15.02 31.75
N GLU A 74 1.88 15.25 30.93
CA GLU A 74 2.56 14.20 30.19
C GLU A 74 3.28 13.23 31.13
N PHE A 75 3.91 13.73 32.20
CA PHE A 75 4.54 12.91 33.22
C PHE A 75 3.52 11.99 33.90
N MET A 76 2.43 12.56 34.43
CA MET A 76 1.41 11.80 35.14
C MET A 76 0.70 10.81 34.21
N LEU A 77 0.45 11.20 32.96
CA LEU A 77 -0.13 10.33 31.96
C LEU A 77 0.80 9.15 31.66
N LEU A 78 2.08 9.40 31.35
CA LEU A 78 3.06 8.36 31.07
C LEU A 78 3.16 7.34 32.22
N GLU A 79 3.31 7.80 33.46
CA GLU A 79 3.40 6.89 34.61
C GLU A 79 2.10 6.10 34.83
N THR A 80 0.94 6.71 34.57
CA THR A 80 -0.35 6.01 34.56
C THR A 80 -0.40 4.95 33.46
N GLU A 81 0.07 5.26 32.24
CA GLU A 81 0.11 4.30 31.13
C GLU A 81 1.07 3.14 31.42
N LYS A 82 2.22 3.39 32.06
CA LYS A 82 3.14 2.32 32.48
C LYS A 82 2.45 1.34 33.43
N LEU A 83 1.72 1.85 34.43
CA LEU A 83 0.95 1.00 35.34
C LEU A 83 -0.13 0.20 34.60
N HIS A 84 -0.87 0.84 33.68
CA HIS A 84 -1.86 0.17 32.86
C HIS A 84 -1.26 -0.87 31.89
N ALA A 85 -0.05 -0.63 31.38
CA ALA A 85 0.66 -1.57 30.51
C ALA A 85 1.07 -2.84 31.25
N LEU A 86 1.55 -2.72 32.49
CA LEU A 86 1.81 -3.87 33.37
C LEU A 86 0.54 -4.73 33.54
N ALA A 87 -0.62 -4.07 33.67
CA ALA A 87 -1.94 -4.70 33.73
C ALA A 87 -2.53 -5.09 32.35
N ARG A 88 -1.72 -5.06 31.27
CA ARG A 88 -2.07 -5.44 29.89
C ARG A 88 -3.14 -4.58 29.19
N ARG A 89 -3.47 -3.40 29.69
CA ARG A 89 -4.52 -2.55 29.10
C ARG A 89 -4.32 -2.34 27.59
N TYR A 90 -3.10 -2.02 27.17
CA TYR A 90 -2.76 -1.70 25.78
C TYR A 90 -2.48 -2.91 24.89
N THR A 91 -2.70 -4.13 25.40
CA THR A 91 -2.79 -5.33 24.55
C THR A 91 -4.19 -5.49 23.96
N SER A 92 -5.19 -4.79 24.51
CA SER A 92 -6.56 -4.78 24.00
C SER A 92 -6.65 -3.96 22.70
N PRO A 93 -7.32 -4.46 21.66
CA PRO A 93 -7.39 -3.78 20.35
C PRO A 93 -8.17 -2.46 20.37
N ASP A 94 -8.94 -2.18 21.43
CA ASP A 94 -9.71 -0.94 21.62
C ASP A 94 -9.01 0.10 22.51
N GLU A 95 -7.80 -0.17 23.00
CA GLU A 95 -7.01 0.74 23.85
C GLU A 95 -5.75 1.21 23.11
N ASN A 96 -5.46 2.51 23.14
CA ASN A 96 -4.31 3.10 22.44
C ASN A 96 -3.56 4.02 23.40
N ALA A 97 -2.28 3.76 23.62
CA ALA A 97 -1.44 4.55 24.53
C ALA A 97 -0.98 5.86 23.89
N PHE A 98 -0.82 6.92 24.68
CA PHE A 98 -0.21 8.17 24.24
C PHE A 98 1.32 8.02 24.08
N PHE A 99 1.95 7.18 24.89
CA PHE A 99 3.40 6.94 24.87
C PHE A 99 3.75 5.47 24.63
N PRO A 100 3.32 4.84 23.51
CA PRO A 100 3.45 3.40 23.29
C PRO A 100 4.90 2.90 23.34
N HIS A 101 5.87 3.74 22.97
CA HIS A 101 7.30 3.39 22.92
C HIS A 101 8.00 3.40 24.28
N LEU A 102 7.33 3.87 25.34
CA LEU A 102 7.89 4.02 26.68
C LEU A 102 7.25 3.06 27.70
N LEU A 103 6.42 2.12 27.22
CA LEU A 103 5.67 1.21 28.08
C LEU A 103 6.50 -0.05 28.41
N PRO A 104 6.41 -0.56 29.66
CA PRO A 104 7.00 -1.83 30.02
C PRO A 104 6.22 -3.01 29.45
N GLU A 105 6.87 -4.18 29.39
CA GLU A 105 6.21 -5.44 29.09
C GLU A 105 5.18 -5.81 30.17
N PRO A 106 4.03 -6.42 29.80
CA PRO A 106 3.02 -6.79 30.78
C PRO A 106 3.47 -7.89 31.74
N ILE A 107 3.01 -7.82 33.00
CA ILE A 107 3.29 -8.87 34.01
C ILE A 107 2.19 -9.93 34.08
N LEU A 108 1.01 -9.63 33.53
CA LEU A 108 -0.12 -10.56 33.50
C LEU A 108 -0.04 -11.45 32.24
N PRO A 109 -0.53 -12.72 32.29
CA PRO A 109 -0.46 -13.66 31.17
C PRO A 109 -1.15 -13.16 29.89
N ILE A 110 -0.71 -13.64 28.72
CA ILE A 110 -1.31 -13.32 27.40
C ILE A 110 -2.76 -13.82 27.32
N VAL A 111 -3.60 -13.07 26.61
CA VAL A 111 -5.04 -13.30 26.41
C VAL A 111 -5.25 -12.96 24.95
N TYR A 112 -5.89 -13.88 24.26
CA TYR A 112 -6.18 -13.75 22.85
C TYR A 112 -7.51 -13.04 22.70
N TYR A 113 -7.49 -11.87 22.05
CA TYR A 113 -8.70 -11.18 21.66
C TYR A 113 -9.17 -11.70 20.30
N PRO A 114 -10.48 -11.80 20.05
CA PRO A 114 -10.96 -12.13 18.72
C PRO A 114 -10.46 -11.11 17.68
N ARG A 115 -9.98 -11.61 16.53
CA ARG A 115 -9.46 -10.77 15.45
C ARG A 115 -10.61 -10.07 14.73
N VAL A 116 -11.06 -8.94 15.29
CA VAL A 116 -12.10 -8.11 14.68
C VAL A 116 -11.51 -7.12 13.68
N LEU A 117 -10.32 -6.59 13.95
CA LEU A 117 -9.66 -5.62 13.08
C LEU A 117 -8.60 -6.28 12.20
N ASN A 118 -8.36 -5.71 11.03
CA ASN A 118 -7.16 -5.98 10.27
C ASN A 118 -5.94 -5.35 10.99
N PRO A 119 -4.75 -6.00 10.96
CA PRO A 119 -3.54 -5.44 11.57
C PRO A 119 -3.28 -4.01 11.05
N ASN A 120 -3.07 -3.08 11.98
CA ASN A 120 -2.83 -1.67 11.69
C ASN A 120 -1.94 -1.04 12.76
N ARG A 121 -1.34 0.12 12.46
CA ARG A 121 -0.49 0.88 13.39
C ARG A 121 -1.07 2.27 13.72
N ILE A 122 -2.36 2.46 13.48
CA ILE A 122 -3.01 3.77 13.58
C ILE A 122 -3.09 4.20 15.03
N ASN A 123 -2.45 5.33 15.36
CA ASN A 123 -2.56 5.97 16.65
C ASN A 123 -2.41 7.47 16.46
N ILE A 124 -3.49 8.22 16.66
CA ILE A 124 -3.54 9.68 16.51
C ILE A 124 -3.53 10.41 17.86
N ASN A 125 -3.09 9.75 18.94
CA ASN A 125 -3.09 10.33 20.29
C ASN A 125 -2.32 11.65 20.40
N ASN A 126 -1.25 11.85 19.62
CA ASN A 126 -0.55 13.13 19.57
C ASN A 126 -1.47 14.27 19.06
N HIS A 127 -2.27 13.98 18.03
CA HIS A 127 -3.25 14.94 17.50
C HIS A 127 -4.38 15.18 18.50
N ILE A 128 -4.89 14.13 19.15
CA ILE A 128 -5.92 14.23 20.21
C ILE A 128 -5.40 15.11 21.36
N MET A 129 -4.16 14.92 21.80
CA MET A 129 -3.53 15.71 22.86
C MET A 129 -3.45 17.19 22.49
N SER A 130 -2.98 17.52 21.29
CA SER A 130 -2.91 18.92 20.81
C SER A 130 -4.30 19.56 20.73
N VAL A 131 -5.28 18.89 20.11
CA VAL A 131 -6.67 19.39 20.03
C VAL A 131 -7.27 19.59 21.42
N TYR A 132 -7.02 18.65 22.34
CA TYR A 132 -7.47 18.75 23.71
C TYR A 132 -6.93 19.99 24.41
N GLN A 133 -5.60 20.18 24.37
CA GLN A 133 -4.94 21.31 25.03
C GLN A 133 -5.28 22.65 24.39
N GLU A 134 -5.23 22.75 23.07
CA GLU A 134 -5.35 24.03 22.37
C GLU A 134 -6.80 24.48 22.18
N LYS A 135 -7.73 23.53 21.96
CA LYS A 135 -9.11 23.82 21.55
C LYS A 135 -10.12 23.48 22.62
N ILE A 136 -10.13 22.22 23.08
CA ILE A 136 -11.15 21.73 24.02
C ILE A 136 -11.04 22.44 25.38
N LEU A 137 -9.85 22.42 25.98
CA LEU A 137 -9.63 23.06 27.28
C LEU A 137 -9.87 24.58 27.25
N SER A 138 -9.63 25.22 26.10
CA SER A 138 -9.84 26.68 25.93
C SER A 138 -11.31 27.06 25.92
N GLY A 139 -12.18 26.18 25.41
CA GLY A 139 -13.64 26.35 25.49
C GLY A 139 -14.24 25.92 26.83
N LEU A 140 -13.58 25.01 27.55
CA LEU A 140 -14.09 24.41 28.78
C LEU A 140 -13.69 25.18 30.06
N THR A 141 -12.56 25.89 30.04
CA THR A 141 -11.98 26.52 31.25
C THR A 141 -11.69 27.99 31.04
N ILE A 142 -11.66 28.76 32.14
CA ILE A 142 -11.39 30.20 32.11
C ILE A 142 -9.88 30.45 31.98
N HIS A 143 -9.47 31.15 30.93
CA HIS A 143 -8.07 31.52 30.68
C HIS A 143 -7.53 32.38 31.85
N ASN A 144 -6.33 32.05 32.34
CA ASN A 144 -5.60 32.74 33.43
C ASN A 144 -6.08 32.49 34.88
N SER A 145 -6.98 31.53 35.10
CA SER A 145 -7.34 31.08 36.45
C SER A 145 -6.36 30.00 36.92
N ASP A 146 -5.85 30.15 38.15
CA ASP A 146 -4.98 29.18 38.82
C ASP A 146 -5.40 29.05 40.30
N ASN A 147 -5.68 27.82 40.74
CA ASN A 147 -6.02 27.51 42.14
C ASN A 147 -5.02 26.55 42.79
N THR A 148 -3.89 26.27 42.13
CA THR A 148 -2.79 25.38 42.54
C THR A 148 -3.16 23.89 42.70
N ALA A 149 -4.38 23.48 42.33
CA ALA A 149 -4.84 22.09 42.37
C ALA A 149 -4.29 21.24 41.21
N TYR A 150 -2.99 21.36 40.90
CA TYR A 150 -2.35 20.81 39.71
C TYR A 150 -2.52 19.29 39.54
N GLY A 151 -2.37 18.52 40.63
CA GLY A 151 -2.54 17.06 40.60
C GLY A 151 -3.97 16.62 40.29
N SER A 152 -4.98 17.28 40.88
CA SER A 152 -6.39 17.01 40.60
C SER A 152 -6.76 17.39 39.18
N THR A 153 -6.24 18.52 38.68
CA THR A 153 -6.40 18.94 37.29
C THR A 153 -5.83 17.92 36.32
N ALA A 154 -4.56 17.53 36.49
CA ALA A 154 -3.91 16.54 35.62
C ALA A 154 -4.62 15.17 35.67
N THR A 155 -5.13 14.76 36.84
CA THR A 155 -5.91 13.52 36.97
C THR A 155 -7.22 13.59 36.17
N ALA A 156 -7.93 14.71 36.24
CA ALA A 156 -9.13 14.93 35.43
C ALA A 156 -8.82 15.01 33.92
N ASP A 157 -7.70 15.64 33.54
CA ASP A 157 -7.23 15.69 32.16
C ASP A 157 -6.95 14.28 31.60
N ILE A 158 -6.26 13.43 32.36
CA ILE A 158 -5.97 12.04 31.99
C ILE A 158 -7.26 11.26 31.75
N ALA A 159 -8.27 11.44 32.60
CA ALA A 159 -9.56 10.79 32.44
C ALA A 159 -10.25 11.20 31.12
N VAL A 160 -10.22 12.50 30.78
CA VAL A 160 -10.76 12.99 29.51
C VAL A 160 -9.96 12.45 28.32
N LEU A 161 -8.64 12.54 28.35
CA LEU A 161 -7.77 12.10 27.26
C LEU A 161 -7.89 10.60 26.97
N GLN A 162 -7.93 9.76 28.00
CA GLN A 162 -8.14 8.32 27.83
C GLN A 162 -9.53 8.00 27.28
N ALA A 163 -10.58 8.70 27.75
CA ALA A 163 -11.94 8.52 27.24
C ALA A 163 -12.07 8.96 25.77
N LEU A 164 -11.48 10.11 25.41
CA LEU A 164 -11.41 10.61 24.04
C LEU A 164 -10.63 9.65 23.13
N SER A 165 -9.43 9.24 23.55
CA SER A 165 -8.60 8.30 22.80
C SER A 165 -9.36 7.01 22.50
N LYS A 166 -9.96 6.40 23.52
CA LYS A 166 -10.74 5.18 23.36
C LYS A 166 -11.87 5.37 22.36
N ARG A 167 -12.67 6.44 22.50
CA ARG A 167 -13.82 6.70 21.62
C ARG A 167 -13.45 7.02 20.17
N ILE A 168 -12.39 7.79 19.97
CA ILE A 168 -11.92 8.21 18.66
C ILE A 168 -11.31 7.00 17.93
N HIS A 169 -10.45 6.24 18.60
CA HIS A 169 -9.83 5.05 18.02
C HIS A 169 -10.81 3.88 17.84
N PHE A 170 -11.90 3.84 18.60
CA PHE A 170 -13.00 2.89 18.34
C PHE A 170 -13.59 3.05 16.93
N GLY A 171 -13.31 4.19 16.26
CA GLY A 171 -13.56 4.38 14.83
C GLY A 171 -13.03 3.23 13.95
N LYS A 172 -11.95 2.54 14.31
CA LYS A 172 -11.45 1.37 13.57
C LYS A 172 -12.49 0.25 13.47
N PHE A 173 -13.18 -0.05 14.57
CA PHE A 173 -14.24 -1.08 14.62
C PHE A 173 -15.48 -0.67 13.83
N ILE A 174 -15.83 0.62 13.89
CA ILE A 174 -16.92 1.19 13.09
C ILE A 174 -16.59 1.09 11.60
N ALA A 175 -15.36 1.44 11.22
CA ALA A 175 -14.89 1.32 9.84
C ALA A 175 -14.91 -0.13 9.36
N GLU A 176 -14.48 -1.09 10.18
CA GLU A 176 -14.57 -2.51 9.84
C GLU A 176 -16.01 -2.96 9.58
N ALA A 177 -16.94 -2.63 10.48
CA ALA A 177 -18.35 -3.00 10.29
C ALA A 177 -18.96 -2.36 9.03
N LYS A 178 -18.59 -1.11 8.71
CA LYS A 178 -19.01 -0.45 7.46
C LYS A 178 -18.38 -1.10 6.22
N PHE A 179 -17.10 -1.45 6.29
CA PHE A 179 -16.39 -2.16 5.23
C PHE A 179 -17.05 -3.50 4.93
N GLN A 180 -17.38 -4.29 5.95
CA GLN A 180 -18.04 -5.58 5.77
C GLN A 180 -19.49 -5.43 5.24
N ALA A 181 -20.19 -4.35 5.57
CA ALA A 181 -21.54 -4.09 5.07
C ALA A 181 -21.57 -3.64 3.59
N GLU A 182 -20.59 -2.86 3.15
CA GLU A 182 -20.50 -2.29 1.80
C GLU A 182 -19.12 -2.57 1.16
N THR A 183 -18.69 -3.84 1.16
CA THR A 183 -17.32 -4.24 0.80
C THR A 183 -16.91 -3.76 -0.59
N GLU A 184 -17.76 -3.92 -1.59
CA GLU A 184 -17.45 -3.52 -2.97
C GLU A 184 -17.21 -2.00 -3.08
N ARG A 185 -18.07 -1.20 -2.45
CA ARG A 185 -17.98 0.27 -2.47
C ARG A 185 -16.69 0.75 -1.81
N TYR A 186 -16.41 0.29 -0.59
CA TYR A 186 -15.20 0.72 0.12
C TYR A 186 -13.94 0.17 -0.54
N THR A 187 -13.96 -1.05 -1.07
CA THR A 187 -12.82 -1.62 -1.82
C THR A 187 -12.44 -0.74 -2.99
N LYS A 188 -13.42 -0.31 -3.78
CA LYS A 188 -13.18 0.61 -4.90
C LYS A 188 -12.50 1.92 -4.44
N LEU A 189 -13.06 2.57 -3.41
CA LEU A 189 -12.53 3.83 -2.89
C LEU A 189 -11.12 3.68 -2.29
N ILE A 190 -10.85 2.57 -1.61
CA ILE A 190 -9.54 2.24 -1.04
C ILE A 190 -8.51 2.03 -2.16
N LEU A 191 -8.85 1.23 -3.19
CA LEU A 191 -7.95 0.97 -4.33
C LEU A 191 -7.67 2.24 -5.15
N GLU A 192 -8.62 3.18 -5.21
CA GLU A 192 -8.44 4.49 -5.85
C GLU A 192 -7.65 5.48 -4.97
N ASN A 193 -7.32 5.11 -3.73
CA ASN A 193 -6.72 5.95 -2.70
C ASN A 193 -7.52 7.26 -2.47
N ASP A 194 -8.85 7.17 -2.60
CA ASP A 194 -9.76 8.32 -2.52
C ASP A 194 -10.18 8.60 -1.08
N ALA A 195 -9.30 9.23 -0.31
CA ALA A 195 -9.57 9.61 1.07
C ALA A 195 -10.82 10.51 1.20
N ALA A 196 -11.08 11.37 0.21
CA ALA A 196 -12.23 12.27 0.21
C ALA A 196 -13.54 11.51 -0.03
N GLY A 197 -13.57 10.60 -1.01
CA GLY A 197 -14.71 9.72 -1.26
C GLY A 197 -15.01 8.77 -0.09
N ILE A 198 -13.98 8.26 0.59
CA ILE A 198 -14.16 7.49 1.84
C ILE A 198 -14.80 8.38 2.92
N MET A 199 -14.27 9.59 3.11
CA MET A 199 -14.78 10.55 4.10
C MET A 199 -16.26 10.91 3.86
N GLU A 200 -16.64 11.12 2.60
CA GLU A 200 -18.02 11.34 2.18
C GLU A 200 -18.90 10.11 2.45
N ALA A 201 -18.44 8.92 2.04
CA ALA A 201 -19.16 7.66 2.24
C ALA A 201 -19.40 7.34 3.73
N LEU A 202 -18.46 7.71 4.60
CA LEU A 202 -18.58 7.52 6.05
C LEU A 202 -19.57 8.48 6.72
N THR A 203 -19.89 9.61 6.07
CA THR A 203 -20.68 10.69 6.66
C THR A 203 -22.18 10.41 6.56
N ASN A 204 -22.86 10.38 7.71
CA ASN A 204 -24.31 10.24 7.77
C ASN A 204 -24.90 11.36 8.64
N LEU A 205 -25.26 12.47 8.01
CA LEU A 205 -25.72 13.68 8.70
C LEU A 205 -26.92 13.43 9.64
N THR A 206 -27.79 12.47 9.31
CA THR A 206 -28.94 12.10 10.15
C THR A 206 -28.50 11.41 11.43
N VAL A 207 -27.56 10.47 11.35
CA VAL A 207 -26.97 9.80 12.52
C VAL A 207 -26.19 10.80 13.35
N GLU A 208 -25.40 11.65 12.72
CA GLU A 208 -24.60 12.68 13.38
C GLU A 208 -25.47 13.63 14.22
N LYS A 209 -26.56 14.16 13.64
CA LYS A 209 -27.54 14.99 14.37
C LYS A 209 -28.14 14.27 15.57
N LYS A 210 -28.49 12.98 15.44
CA LYS A 210 -29.03 12.18 16.55
C LYS A 210 -28.01 11.97 17.67
N VAL A 211 -26.72 11.81 17.35
CA VAL A 211 -25.66 11.72 18.35
C VAL A 211 -25.52 13.04 19.09
N LEU A 212 -25.49 14.17 18.39
CA LEU A 212 -25.38 15.50 19.00
C LEU A 212 -26.53 15.80 19.95
N GLU A 213 -27.78 15.54 19.54
CA GLU A 213 -28.92 15.76 20.44
C GLU A 213 -28.90 14.84 21.66
N ARG A 214 -28.48 13.58 21.49
CA ARG A 214 -28.32 12.66 22.62
C ARG A 214 -27.23 13.14 23.59
N VAL A 215 -26.10 13.61 23.07
CA VAL A 215 -24.99 14.14 23.88
C VAL A 215 -25.46 15.39 24.65
N LYS A 216 -26.17 16.30 23.98
CA LYS A 216 -26.74 17.50 24.62
C LYS A 216 -27.73 17.16 25.74
N GLN A 217 -28.64 16.22 25.49
CA GLN A 217 -29.60 15.76 26.51
C GLN A 217 -28.88 15.13 27.71
N LYS A 218 -27.94 14.22 27.47
CA LYS A 218 -27.15 13.58 28.54
C LYS A 218 -26.34 14.59 29.34
N ALA A 219 -25.70 15.56 28.69
CA ALA A 219 -24.96 16.63 29.36
C ALA A 219 -25.89 17.48 30.24
N SER A 220 -27.11 17.77 29.77
CA SER A 220 -28.12 18.45 30.59
C SER A 220 -28.53 17.63 31.81
N THR A 221 -28.67 16.31 31.68
CA THR A 221 -29.03 15.44 32.79
C THR A 221 -27.91 15.32 33.82
N TYR A 222 -26.66 15.14 33.40
CA TYR A 222 -25.52 14.99 34.31
C TYR A 222 -25.02 16.30 34.91
N GLY A 223 -25.30 17.45 34.28
CA GLY A 223 -24.86 18.77 34.72
C GLY A 223 -25.76 19.43 35.77
N GLN A 224 -26.93 18.85 36.09
CA GLN A 224 -27.89 19.36 37.06
C GLN A 224 -27.60 18.84 38.47
N ASP A 225 -27.83 19.68 39.50
CA ASP A 225 -27.94 19.22 40.88
C ASP A 225 -29.39 18.78 41.16
N PRO A 226 -29.64 17.50 41.49
CA PRO A 226 -30.99 16.99 41.76
C PRO A 226 -31.66 17.64 42.99
N ASN A 227 -30.90 18.33 43.85
CA ASN A 227 -31.43 19.03 45.02
C ASN A 227 -31.62 20.55 44.80
N ALA A 228 -31.24 21.08 43.64
CA ALA A 228 -31.43 22.50 43.33
C ALA A 228 -32.89 22.79 42.88
N PRO A 229 -33.47 23.94 43.26
CA PRO A 229 -34.80 24.34 42.81
C PRO A 229 -34.82 24.45 41.27
N ALA A 230 -35.93 24.03 40.64
CA ALA A 230 -36.06 23.85 39.19
C ALA A 230 -35.26 24.86 38.34
N ALA A 231 -34.18 24.34 37.75
CA ALA A 231 -33.04 25.02 37.13
C ALA A 231 -33.33 26.28 36.30
N SER A 232 -32.71 27.40 36.68
CA SER A 232 -32.25 28.39 35.70
C SER A 232 -31.01 27.84 34.99
N LEU A 233 -30.79 28.20 33.72
CA LEU A 233 -29.59 27.80 32.95
C LEU A 233 -28.26 28.25 33.61
N GLU A 234 -28.32 29.10 34.64
CA GLU A 234 -27.20 29.68 35.36
C GLU A 234 -26.56 28.74 36.39
N GLU A 235 -27.22 27.63 36.77
CA GLU A 235 -26.72 26.69 37.79
C GLU A 235 -26.07 25.40 37.23
N LEU A 236 -25.97 25.27 35.89
CA LEU A 236 -25.37 24.09 35.27
C LEU A 236 -23.84 24.11 35.37
N LYS A 237 -23.25 23.00 35.85
CA LYS A 237 -21.80 22.80 35.95
C LYS A 237 -21.05 23.05 34.62
N VAL A 238 -21.67 22.69 33.50
CA VAL A 238 -21.23 23.00 32.14
C VAL A 238 -22.45 23.20 31.25
N HIS A 239 -22.40 24.20 30.37
CA HIS A 239 -23.49 24.43 29.43
C HIS A 239 -23.62 23.24 28.44
N PRO A 240 -24.77 22.55 28.34
CA PRO A 240 -24.90 21.32 27.54
C PRO A 240 -24.60 21.51 26.05
N GLN A 241 -24.84 22.71 25.51
CA GLN A 241 -24.49 23.04 24.13
C GLN A 241 -22.99 22.98 23.88
N LEU A 242 -22.15 23.38 24.85
CA LEU A 242 -20.70 23.34 24.72
C LEU A 242 -20.21 21.90 24.50
N ILE A 243 -20.72 20.94 25.27
CA ILE A 243 -20.35 19.53 25.14
C ILE A 243 -20.78 18.96 23.77
N SER A 244 -21.97 19.33 23.31
CA SER A 244 -22.44 18.98 21.96
C SER A 244 -21.55 19.58 20.87
N ASP A 245 -21.13 20.84 21.02
CA ASP A 245 -20.27 21.53 20.05
C ASP A 245 -18.88 20.89 20.01
N LEU A 246 -18.30 20.55 21.17
CA LEU A 246 -17.03 19.81 21.26
C LEU A 246 -17.10 18.46 20.53
N TYR A 247 -18.24 17.76 20.63
CA TYR A 247 -18.46 16.51 19.92
C TYR A 247 -18.49 16.72 18.40
N ARG A 248 -19.23 17.74 17.94
CA ARG A 248 -19.36 18.10 16.52
C ARG A 248 -18.03 18.51 15.92
N ASP A 249 -17.28 19.35 16.63
CA ASP A 249 -16.13 20.07 16.08
C ASP A 249 -14.82 19.27 16.23
N PHE A 250 -14.75 18.34 17.19
CA PHE A 250 -13.50 17.59 17.47
C PHE A 250 -13.69 16.08 17.51
N VAL A 251 -14.57 15.55 18.37
CA VAL A 251 -14.68 14.09 18.57
C VAL A 251 -15.09 13.37 17.29
N MET A 252 -16.10 13.88 16.59
CA MET A 252 -16.62 13.29 15.36
C MET A 252 -15.64 13.39 14.19
N PRO A 253 -15.04 14.57 13.89
CA PRO A 253 -14.01 14.68 12.86
C PRO A 253 -12.81 13.75 13.11
N LEU A 254 -12.25 13.72 14.31
CA LEU A 254 -11.12 12.85 14.64
C LEU A 254 -11.49 11.36 14.55
N THR A 255 -12.71 10.98 14.95
CA THR A 255 -13.19 9.59 14.76
C THR A 255 -13.28 9.25 13.27
N LYS A 256 -13.69 10.19 12.42
CA LYS A 256 -13.78 9.96 10.97
C LYS A 256 -12.40 9.90 10.33
N GLU A 257 -11.44 10.70 10.80
CA GLU A 257 -10.03 10.61 10.40
C GLU A 257 -9.47 9.21 10.66
N VAL A 258 -9.68 8.64 11.86
CA VAL A 258 -9.28 7.26 12.18
C VAL A 258 -9.95 6.25 11.25
N GLN A 259 -11.25 6.41 10.98
CA GLN A 259 -11.98 5.52 10.06
C GLN A 259 -11.36 5.55 8.65
N VAL A 260 -11.04 6.74 8.12
CA VAL A 260 -10.40 6.90 6.81
C VAL A 260 -9.02 6.24 6.80
N GLN A 261 -8.16 6.54 7.78
CA GLN A 261 -6.84 5.93 7.87
C GLN A 261 -6.91 4.40 7.96
N TYR A 262 -7.88 3.87 8.71
CA TYR A 262 -8.09 2.44 8.83
C TYR A 262 -8.50 1.81 7.52
N LEU A 263 -9.49 2.38 6.82
CA LEU A 263 -9.95 1.87 5.53
C LEU A 263 -8.84 1.88 4.49
N LEU A 264 -8.04 2.95 4.42
CA LEU A 264 -6.89 3.00 3.51
C LEU A 264 -5.83 1.93 3.82
N GLN A 265 -5.66 1.54 5.08
CA GLN A 265 -4.76 0.44 5.47
C GLN A 265 -5.43 -0.94 5.44
N ARG A 266 -6.74 -1.01 5.15
CA ARG A 266 -7.55 -2.23 5.35
C ARG A 266 -7.34 -3.28 4.26
N ILE A 267 -7.05 -2.83 3.04
CA ILE A 267 -6.74 -3.68 1.91
C ILE A 267 -5.27 -3.45 1.58
N ALA A 268 -4.54 -4.54 1.32
CA ALA A 268 -3.21 -4.42 0.77
C ALA A 268 -3.31 -3.65 -0.55
N HIS A 269 -2.73 -2.45 -0.62
CA HIS A 269 -2.68 -1.73 -1.88
C HIS A 269 -1.89 -2.59 -2.88
N PRO A 270 -2.41 -2.79 -4.10
CA PRO A 270 -1.61 -3.34 -5.17
C PRO A 270 -0.36 -2.48 -5.31
N SER A 271 0.79 -3.03 -4.96
CA SER A 271 2.04 -2.30 -5.03
C SER A 271 2.60 -2.31 -6.44
N ILE A 272 2.12 -3.21 -7.30
CA ILE A 272 2.73 -3.50 -8.60
C ILE A 272 1.65 -3.60 -9.69
N ALA A 273 1.73 -2.76 -10.72
CA ALA A 273 0.89 -2.90 -11.91
C ALA A 273 1.60 -3.77 -12.97
N VAL A 274 0.87 -4.67 -13.63
CA VAL A 274 1.41 -5.56 -14.68
C VAL A 274 0.59 -5.46 -15.96
N ALA A 275 1.25 -5.46 -17.12
CA ALA A 275 0.59 -5.45 -18.42
C ALA A 275 0.18 -6.88 -18.82
N GLY A 276 -1.08 -7.24 -18.56
CA GLY A 276 -1.60 -8.58 -18.77
C GLY A 276 -2.35 -9.13 -17.56
N VAL A 277 -2.84 -10.36 -17.72
CA VAL A 277 -3.60 -11.09 -16.71
C VAL A 277 -2.74 -12.09 -15.94
N GLU A 278 -3.33 -12.76 -14.95
CA GLU A 278 -2.67 -13.85 -14.22
C GLU A 278 -2.13 -14.94 -15.17
N GLY A 279 -0.86 -15.30 -14.98
CA GLY A 279 -0.14 -16.27 -15.81
C GLY A 279 0.52 -15.69 -17.07
N SER A 280 0.28 -14.42 -17.42
CA SER A 280 1.05 -13.73 -18.46
C SER A 280 2.53 -13.59 -18.08
N PHE A 281 3.42 -13.40 -19.05
CA PHE A 281 4.84 -13.24 -18.74
C PHE A 281 5.17 -12.01 -17.88
N CYS A 282 4.40 -10.91 -18.00
CA CYS A 282 4.53 -9.75 -17.09
C CYS A 282 4.17 -10.11 -15.64
N TRP A 283 3.13 -10.94 -15.46
CA TRP A 283 2.72 -11.45 -14.16
C TRP A 283 3.81 -12.33 -13.54
N LEU A 284 4.36 -13.27 -14.32
CA LEU A 284 5.46 -14.14 -13.91
C LEU A 284 6.72 -13.34 -13.56
N ALA A 285 7.01 -12.27 -14.32
CA ALA A 285 8.16 -11.40 -14.06
C ALA A 285 8.00 -10.66 -12.73
N ALA A 286 6.79 -10.17 -12.45
CA ALA A 286 6.49 -9.51 -11.18
C ALA A 286 6.62 -10.49 -10.00
N GLN A 287 6.11 -11.71 -10.13
CA GLN A 287 6.31 -12.74 -9.10
C GLN A 287 7.80 -13.02 -8.88
N ALA A 288 8.56 -13.31 -9.94
CA ALA A 288 9.99 -13.61 -9.85
C ALA A 288 10.80 -12.51 -9.13
N HIS A 289 10.42 -11.24 -9.29
CA HIS A 289 11.13 -10.12 -8.68
C HIS A 289 10.72 -9.82 -7.23
N PHE A 290 9.42 -9.85 -6.92
CA PHE A 290 8.89 -9.31 -5.66
C PHE A 290 8.59 -10.34 -4.57
N GLY A 291 8.69 -11.65 -4.84
CA GLY A 291 8.50 -12.66 -3.78
C GLY A 291 8.20 -14.08 -4.22
N GLY A 292 8.24 -14.39 -5.52
CA GLY A 292 7.84 -15.69 -6.08
C GLY A 292 6.42 -16.07 -5.67
N GLU A 293 6.23 -17.31 -5.24
CA GLU A 293 4.95 -17.83 -4.73
C GLU A 293 4.47 -17.14 -3.45
N THR A 294 5.34 -16.43 -2.72
CA THR A 294 4.94 -15.68 -1.51
C THR A 294 4.26 -14.35 -1.83
N LEU A 295 4.35 -13.89 -3.08
CA LEU A 295 3.66 -12.68 -3.54
C LEU A 295 2.17 -12.97 -3.71
N GLN A 296 1.36 -12.45 -2.79
CA GLN A 296 -0.09 -12.55 -2.86
C GLN A 296 -0.64 -11.83 -4.11
N LYS A 297 -1.63 -12.44 -4.77
CA LYS A 297 -2.25 -11.92 -6.00
C LYS A 297 -2.79 -10.50 -5.84
N GLU A 298 -3.24 -10.15 -4.63
CA GLU A 298 -3.79 -8.85 -4.27
C GLU A 298 -2.76 -7.70 -4.38
N HIS A 299 -1.46 -8.00 -4.35
CA HIS A 299 -0.40 -7.02 -4.58
C HIS A 299 -0.20 -6.66 -6.06
N LEU A 300 -0.80 -7.43 -6.98
CA LEU A 300 -0.67 -7.27 -8.42
C LEU A 300 -1.96 -6.68 -9.01
N LEU A 301 -1.82 -5.51 -9.63
CA LEU A 301 -2.88 -4.89 -10.42
C LEU A 301 -2.72 -5.30 -11.90
N GLN A 302 -3.60 -6.18 -12.37
CA GLN A 302 -3.69 -6.54 -13.79
C GLN A 302 -4.16 -5.33 -14.60
N THR A 303 -3.53 -5.10 -15.75
CA THR A 303 -3.86 -3.97 -16.62
C THR A 303 -3.92 -4.40 -18.08
N GLU A 304 -4.76 -3.72 -18.83
CA GLU A 304 -5.05 -3.99 -20.24
C GLU A 304 -3.92 -3.60 -21.20
N SER A 305 -2.95 -2.79 -20.77
CA SER A 305 -1.87 -2.30 -21.64
C SER A 305 -0.64 -1.81 -20.86
N ILE A 306 0.51 -1.77 -21.54
CA ILE A 306 1.75 -1.14 -21.04
C ILE A 306 1.47 0.32 -20.66
N SER A 307 0.78 1.06 -21.52
CA SER A 307 0.38 2.45 -21.25
C SER A 307 -0.39 2.63 -19.94
N LYS A 308 -1.26 1.67 -19.57
CA LYS A 308 -2.00 1.72 -18.30
C LYS A 308 -1.12 1.46 -17.08
N VAL A 309 -0.12 0.59 -17.19
CA VAL A 309 0.89 0.37 -16.13
C VAL A 309 1.59 1.69 -15.78
N PHE A 310 2.10 2.41 -16.78
CA PHE A 310 2.75 3.71 -16.57
C PHE A 310 1.81 4.74 -15.93
N TYR A 311 0.55 4.78 -16.37
CA TYR A 311 -0.47 5.65 -15.77
C TYR A 311 -0.67 5.35 -14.28
N ASN A 312 -0.83 4.08 -13.90
CA ASN A 312 -1.10 3.68 -12.52
C ASN A 312 0.06 4.05 -11.58
N VAL A 313 1.31 3.84 -12.01
CA VAL A 313 2.49 4.22 -11.23
C VAL A 313 2.60 5.75 -11.11
N ASN A 314 2.41 6.48 -12.20
CA ASN A 314 2.47 7.94 -12.19
C ASN A 314 1.40 8.56 -11.28
N ALA A 315 0.19 7.99 -11.29
CA ALA A 315 -0.95 8.41 -10.47
C ALA A 315 -0.88 7.94 -9.00
N ASN A 316 0.22 7.32 -8.56
CA ASN A 316 0.36 6.73 -7.21
C ASN A 316 -0.69 5.66 -6.88
N ARG A 317 -1.26 4.98 -7.89
CA ARG A 317 -2.16 3.84 -7.66
C ARG A 317 -1.40 2.56 -7.31
N THR A 318 -0.20 2.42 -7.87
CA THR A 318 0.77 1.37 -7.54
C THR A 318 2.15 2.01 -7.32
N ALA A 319 3.00 1.39 -6.51
CA ALA A 319 4.36 1.87 -6.28
C ALA A 319 5.29 1.53 -7.45
N TYR A 320 5.04 0.38 -8.08
CA TYR A 320 5.83 -0.20 -9.15
C TYR A 320 4.96 -0.58 -10.34
N GLY A 321 5.59 -0.73 -11.49
CA GLY A 321 5.01 -1.33 -12.69
C GLY A 321 6.01 -2.28 -13.33
N VAL A 322 5.54 -3.41 -13.85
CA VAL A 322 6.36 -4.37 -14.60
C VAL A 322 5.91 -4.41 -16.04
N VAL A 323 6.83 -4.11 -16.95
CA VAL A 323 6.58 -4.03 -18.39
C VAL A 323 7.69 -4.71 -19.18
N PRO A 324 7.41 -5.35 -20.32
CA PRO A 324 8.43 -5.90 -21.18
C PRO A 324 9.18 -4.76 -21.85
N ILE A 325 10.51 -4.82 -21.86
CA ILE A 325 11.34 -3.86 -22.59
C ILE A 325 11.89 -4.51 -23.85
N GLU A 326 12.32 -5.77 -23.80
CA GLU A 326 12.98 -6.45 -24.91
C GLU A 326 12.47 -7.88 -25.06
N ASP A 327 12.35 -8.30 -26.30
CA ASP A 327 12.00 -9.66 -26.68
C ASP A 327 13.14 -10.25 -27.52
N SER A 328 13.61 -11.45 -27.21
CA SER A 328 14.68 -12.11 -27.96
C SER A 328 14.37 -12.33 -29.45
N HIS A 329 13.09 -12.33 -29.83
CA HIS A 329 12.63 -12.53 -31.22
C HIS A 329 12.18 -11.24 -31.88
N LEU A 330 11.47 -10.37 -31.15
CA LEU A 330 10.91 -9.12 -31.69
C LEU A 330 11.83 -7.91 -31.52
N GLY A 331 12.88 -8.05 -30.71
CA GLY A 331 13.76 -6.95 -30.32
C GLY A 331 13.08 -6.01 -29.32
N MET A 332 13.39 -4.72 -29.43
CA MET A 332 12.96 -3.74 -28.43
C MET A 332 11.48 -3.35 -28.56
N ILE A 333 10.77 -3.41 -27.43
CA ILE A 333 9.34 -3.07 -27.33
C ILE A 333 9.18 -1.55 -27.39
N LYS A 334 8.78 -1.07 -28.58
CA LYS A 334 8.68 0.37 -28.89
C LYS A 334 7.67 1.12 -28.02
N GLU A 335 6.60 0.47 -27.54
CA GLU A 335 5.64 1.11 -26.62
C GLU A 335 6.29 1.46 -25.28
N THR A 336 7.03 0.53 -24.66
CA THR A 336 7.75 0.75 -23.40
C THR A 336 8.81 1.85 -23.56
N GLN A 337 9.58 1.83 -24.65
CA GLN A 337 10.54 2.89 -24.95
C GLN A 337 9.85 4.26 -25.04
N ALA A 338 8.75 4.35 -25.79
CA ALA A 338 8.01 5.61 -25.95
C ALA A 338 7.44 6.13 -24.61
N GLN A 339 6.96 5.24 -23.73
CA GLN A 339 6.45 5.61 -22.42
C GLN A 339 7.57 6.17 -21.51
N LEU A 340 8.73 5.50 -21.44
CA LEU A 340 9.89 5.98 -20.69
C LEU A 340 10.36 7.36 -21.17
N MET A 341 10.37 7.59 -22.48
CA MET A 341 10.75 8.88 -23.05
C MET A 341 9.76 10.00 -22.72
N ARG A 342 8.48 9.69 -22.45
CA ARG A 342 7.42 10.68 -22.20
C ARG A 342 7.13 10.98 -20.73
N CYS A 343 7.34 10.02 -19.84
CA CYS A 343 7.04 10.18 -18.42
C CYS A 343 8.28 10.56 -17.59
N SER A 344 8.08 10.85 -16.30
CA SER A 344 9.16 11.09 -15.33
C SER A 344 9.55 9.83 -14.54
N LEU A 345 8.90 8.70 -14.80
CA LEU A 345 9.22 7.43 -14.15
C LEU A 345 10.61 6.95 -14.56
N LYS A 346 11.15 6.09 -13.71
CA LYS A 346 12.52 5.58 -13.79
C LYS A 346 12.48 4.07 -13.79
N VAL A 347 13.35 3.45 -14.59
CA VAL A 347 13.69 2.05 -14.47
C VAL A 347 14.49 1.85 -13.18
N SER A 348 14.04 0.91 -12.35
CA SER A 348 14.56 0.65 -11.01
C SER A 348 15.08 -0.78 -10.83
N ALA A 349 14.68 -1.70 -11.72
CA ALA A 349 15.23 -3.05 -11.81
C ALA A 349 15.03 -3.60 -13.23
N GLU A 350 15.80 -4.61 -13.59
CA GLU A 350 15.57 -5.47 -14.75
C GLU A 350 15.31 -6.92 -14.33
N ILE A 351 14.57 -7.64 -15.16
CA ILE A 351 14.23 -9.06 -14.97
C ILE A 351 14.39 -9.71 -16.34
N VAL A 352 15.05 -10.87 -16.42
CA VAL A 352 15.13 -11.67 -17.64
C VAL A 352 14.41 -12.98 -17.39
N LEU A 353 13.33 -13.24 -18.12
CA LEU A 353 12.62 -14.51 -18.05
C LEU A 353 12.88 -15.34 -19.29
N GLU A 354 13.25 -16.61 -19.12
CA GLU A 354 13.21 -17.60 -20.19
C GLU A 354 11.79 -18.12 -20.38
N ARG A 355 11.33 -18.21 -21.63
CA ARG A 355 9.98 -18.69 -21.93
C ARG A 355 9.89 -20.18 -21.68
N SER A 356 9.05 -20.56 -20.73
CA SER A 356 8.63 -21.93 -20.48
C SER A 356 7.18 -22.09 -20.89
N PHE A 357 6.90 -23.14 -21.65
CA PHE A 357 5.54 -23.49 -22.08
C PHE A 357 5.21 -24.92 -21.70
N VAL A 358 3.92 -25.16 -21.47
CA VAL A 358 3.32 -26.47 -21.24
C VAL A 358 2.19 -26.69 -22.24
N PHE A 359 1.91 -27.96 -22.54
CA PHE A 359 0.66 -28.36 -23.15
C PHE A 359 -0.38 -28.53 -22.04
N ALA A 360 -1.55 -27.91 -22.16
CA ALA A 360 -2.59 -27.97 -21.15
C ALA A 360 -3.98 -28.15 -21.79
N ALA A 361 -4.85 -28.90 -21.12
CA ALA A 361 -6.22 -29.16 -21.57
C ALA A 361 -7.16 -29.31 -20.38
N LYS A 362 -8.46 -29.22 -20.62
CA LYS A 362 -9.49 -29.37 -19.57
C LYS A 362 -9.52 -30.78 -18.95
N ASP A 363 -9.09 -31.78 -19.71
CA ASP A 363 -8.88 -33.15 -19.25
C ASP A 363 -7.46 -33.57 -19.65
N LYS A 364 -6.60 -33.83 -18.66
CA LYS A 364 -5.22 -34.28 -18.90
C LYS A 364 -5.12 -35.60 -19.70
N HIS A 365 -6.18 -36.41 -19.72
CA HIS A 365 -6.23 -37.66 -20.46
C HIS A 365 -6.56 -37.47 -21.93
N LEU A 366 -7.13 -36.32 -22.31
CA LEU A 366 -7.48 -36.00 -23.70
C LEU A 366 -6.26 -36.11 -24.63
N GLY A 367 -5.08 -35.71 -24.16
CA GLY A 367 -3.85 -35.72 -24.96
C GLY A 367 -3.34 -37.10 -25.36
N LYS A 368 -3.78 -38.18 -24.70
CA LYS A 368 -3.40 -39.57 -25.05
C LYS A 368 -4.25 -40.15 -26.17
N ASN A 369 -5.45 -39.61 -26.40
CA ASN A 369 -6.35 -40.03 -27.46
C ASN A 369 -6.23 -39.07 -28.66
N SER A 370 -6.36 -39.59 -29.88
CA SER A 370 -6.30 -38.81 -31.13
C SER A 370 -7.50 -37.87 -31.36
N ASP A 371 -8.31 -37.61 -30.33
CA ASP A 371 -9.55 -36.84 -30.40
C ASP A 371 -9.32 -35.32 -30.38
N VAL A 372 -8.09 -34.85 -30.21
CA VAL A 372 -7.75 -33.42 -30.23
C VAL A 372 -8.01 -32.84 -31.63
N LYS A 373 -8.87 -31.81 -31.71
CA LYS A 373 -9.27 -31.14 -32.94
C LYS A 373 -8.50 -29.86 -33.19
N LYS A 374 -8.09 -29.15 -32.14
CA LYS A 374 -7.34 -27.89 -32.24
C LYS A 374 -6.29 -27.76 -31.15
N VAL A 375 -5.19 -27.11 -31.51
CA VAL A 375 -4.17 -26.66 -30.57
C VAL A 375 -4.05 -25.14 -30.66
N PHE A 376 -4.33 -24.44 -29.57
CA PHE A 376 -4.16 -22.99 -29.49
C PHE A 376 -2.74 -22.65 -29.03
N CYS A 377 -2.09 -21.72 -29.69
CA CYS A 377 -0.75 -21.28 -29.33
C CYS A 377 -0.56 -19.78 -29.57
N SER A 378 0.26 -19.11 -28.77
CA SER A 378 0.59 -17.70 -29.02
C SER A 378 1.55 -17.56 -30.21
N THR A 379 1.64 -16.36 -30.77
CA THR A 379 2.64 -15.99 -31.80
C THR A 379 4.07 -16.31 -31.39
N ASP A 380 4.34 -16.30 -30.08
CA ASP A 380 5.70 -16.41 -29.53
C ASP A 380 6.08 -17.86 -29.21
N THR A 381 5.24 -18.82 -29.63
CA THR A 381 5.48 -20.26 -29.43
C THR A 381 6.65 -20.73 -30.28
N ASN A 382 7.58 -21.47 -29.70
CA ASN A 382 8.75 -21.94 -30.44
C ASN A 382 8.39 -23.04 -31.47
N ALA A 383 9.18 -23.16 -32.53
CA ALA A 383 8.95 -24.11 -33.61
C ALA A 383 8.94 -25.57 -33.13
N ARG A 384 9.72 -25.89 -32.10
CA ARG A 384 9.80 -27.23 -31.52
C ARG A 384 8.49 -27.67 -30.89
N LEU A 385 7.81 -26.79 -30.15
CA LEU A 385 6.50 -27.07 -29.56
C LEU A 385 5.43 -27.21 -30.64
N LEU A 386 5.52 -26.47 -31.74
CA LEU A 386 4.64 -26.65 -32.89
C LEU A 386 4.83 -28.02 -33.54
N ILE A 387 6.08 -28.42 -33.79
CA ILE A 387 6.42 -29.76 -34.32
C ILE A 387 5.92 -30.84 -33.35
N GLN A 388 6.13 -30.68 -32.04
CA GLN A 388 5.65 -31.62 -31.03
C GLN A 388 4.12 -31.70 -31.00
N ALA A 389 3.41 -30.59 -31.22
CA ALA A 389 1.95 -30.57 -31.34
C ALA A 389 1.48 -31.34 -32.58
N GLU A 390 2.10 -31.10 -33.74
CA GLU A 390 1.79 -31.80 -34.99
C GLU A 390 2.07 -33.31 -34.90
N GLN A 391 3.15 -33.70 -34.22
CA GLN A 391 3.47 -35.12 -33.97
C GLN A 391 2.51 -35.78 -32.98
N SER A 392 2.13 -35.06 -31.92
CA SER A 392 1.20 -35.56 -30.90
C SER A 392 -0.22 -35.70 -31.46
N TRP A 393 -0.65 -34.73 -32.28
CA TRP A 393 -2.01 -34.66 -32.82
C TRP A 393 -2.01 -34.29 -34.32
N PRO A 394 -1.70 -35.24 -35.22
CA PRO A 394 -1.55 -34.97 -36.65
C PRO A 394 -2.81 -34.47 -37.36
N SER A 395 -3.99 -34.74 -36.78
CA SER A 395 -5.29 -34.31 -37.31
C SER A 395 -5.79 -32.99 -36.70
N ALA A 396 -5.08 -32.43 -35.70
CA ALA A 396 -5.48 -31.21 -35.05
C ALA A 396 -5.08 -29.98 -35.88
N GLN A 397 -5.96 -28.98 -35.90
CA GLN A 397 -5.65 -27.68 -36.47
C GLN A 397 -4.85 -26.84 -35.46
N ILE A 398 -3.65 -26.38 -35.84
CA ILE A 398 -2.91 -25.38 -35.06
C ILE A 398 -3.55 -23.99 -35.29
N VAL A 399 -3.96 -23.34 -34.21
CA VAL A 399 -4.61 -22.02 -34.24
C VAL A 399 -3.80 -21.01 -33.44
N THR A 400 -3.22 -20.05 -34.15
CA THR A 400 -2.47 -18.96 -33.52
C THR A 400 -3.42 -17.92 -32.90
N VAL A 401 -3.14 -17.56 -31.65
CA VAL A 401 -3.86 -16.54 -30.86
C VAL A 401 -2.91 -15.45 -30.39
N LEU A 402 -3.42 -14.38 -29.78
CA LEU A 402 -2.61 -13.20 -29.45
C LEU A 402 -1.58 -13.46 -28.36
N ASN A 403 -1.93 -14.24 -27.34
CA ASN A 403 -1.06 -14.48 -26.18
C ASN A 403 -1.39 -15.79 -25.46
N VAL A 404 -0.54 -16.17 -24.50
CA VAL A 404 -0.66 -17.40 -23.71
C VAL A 404 -1.95 -17.48 -22.89
N SER A 405 -2.45 -16.33 -22.40
CA SER A 405 -3.69 -16.25 -21.62
C SER A 405 -4.91 -16.51 -22.49
N GLU A 406 -4.93 -16.00 -23.72
CA GLU A 406 -5.98 -16.32 -24.71
C GLU A 406 -5.93 -17.81 -25.09
N ALA A 407 -4.73 -18.38 -25.27
CA ALA A 407 -4.59 -19.81 -25.59
C ALA A 407 -5.22 -20.69 -24.50
N ALA A 408 -4.94 -20.39 -23.22
CA ALA A 408 -5.51 -21.10 -22.09
C ALA A 408 -7.04 -20.94 -22.02
N SER A 409 -7.55 -19.71 -22.12
CA SER A 409 -8.98 -19.44 -22.07
C SER A 409 -9.74 -20.18 -23.19
N ARG A 410 -9.25 -20.14 -24.44
CA ARG A 410 -9.92 -20.84 -25.56
C ARG A 410 -9.89 -22.35 -25.41
N ALA A 411 -8.81 -22.92 -24.89
CA ALA A 411 -8.73 -24.36 -24.65
C ALA A 411 -9.66 -24.84 -23.52
N PHE A 412 -10.05 -23.95 -22.59
CA PHE A 412 -11.03 -24.25 -21.55
C PHE A 412 -12.48 -24.23 -22.07
N ASP A 413 -12.77 -23.29 -22.98
CA ASP A 413 -14.10 -23.05 -23.53
C ASP A 413 -14.48 -24.04 -24.65
N GLU A 414 -13.51 -24.47 -25.46
CA GLU A 414 -13.74 -25.41 -26.56
C GLU A 414 -13.53 -26.88 -26.13
N VAL A 415 -14.25 -27.79 -26.79
CA VAL A 415 -14.14 -29.23 -26.54
C VAL A 415 -13.06 -29.83 -27.43
N SER A 416 -12.33 -30.82 -26.92
CA SER A 416 -11.28 -31.52 -27.66
C SER A 416 -10.15 -30.59 -28.12
N THR A 417 -9.74 -29.67 -27.26
CA THR A 417 -8.70 -28.68 -27.55
C THR A 417 -7.57 -28.69 -26.53
N VAL A 418 -6.39 -28.30 -26.98
CA VAL A 418 -5.17 -28.16 -26.16
C VAL A 418 -4.64 -26.74 -26.30
N ALA A 419 -4.06 -26.17 -25.25
CA ALA A 419 -3.30 -24.93 -25.28
C ALA A 419 -1.80 -25.19 -25.14
N ILE A 420 -0.99 -24.44 -25.88
CA ILE A 420 0.42 -24.21 -25.57
C ILE A 420 0.48 -22.89 -24.82
N THR A 421 0.74 -22.95 -23.51
CA THR A 421 0.61 -21.80 -22.58
C THR A 421 1.61 -21.92 -21.43
N THR A 422 1.62 -20.99 -20.47
CA THR A 422 2.43 -21.09 -19.24
C THR A 422 1.72 -21.98 -18.21
N SER A 423 2.46 -22.60 -17.28
CA SER A 423 1.84 -23.41 -16.20
C SER A 423 0.82 -22.59 -15.41
N THR A 424 1.20 -21.38 -15.01
CA THR A 424 0.35 -20.48 -14.24
C THR A 424 -0.90 -20.03 -15.00
N ALA A 425 -0.82 -19.83 -16.33
CA ALA A 425 -2.01 -19.51 -17.13
C ALA A 425 -2.93 -20.72 -17.30
N ALA A 426 -2.38 -21.93 -17.41
CA ALA A 426 -3.17 -23.16 -17.42
C ALA A 426 -3.92 -23.33 -16.08
N GLU A 427 -3.21 -23.24 -14.96
CA GLU A 427 -3.79 -23.37 -13.62
C GLU A 427 -4.85 -22.31 -13.33
N SER A 428 -4.60 -21.04 -13.70
CA SER A 428 -5.55 -19.94 -13.48
C SER A 428 -6.84 -20.07 -14.28
N ASN A 429 -6.80 -20.80 -15.40
CA ASN A 429 -7.96 -21.13 -16.22
C ASN A 429 -8.56 -22.51 -15.91
N GLY A 430 -8.04 -23.24 -14.92
CA GLY A 430 -8.53 -24.57 -14.56
C GLY A 430 -8.21 -25.66 -15.60
N LEU A 431 -7.11 -25.52 -16.34
CA LEU A 431 -6.58 -26.55 -17.21
C LEU A 431 -5.56 -27.42 -16.47
N GLU A 432 -5.44 -28.68 -16.88
CA GLU A 432 -4.42 -29.61 -16.40
C GLU A 432 -3.33 -29.81 -17.46
N GLN A 433 -2.08 -29.95 -17.01
CA GLN A 433 -0.95 -30.23 -17.89
C GLN A 433 -1.11 -31.61 -18.55
N VAL A 434 -0.86 -31.64 -19.85
CA VAL A 434 -0.93 -32.83 -20.71
C VAL A 434 0.48 -33.38 -20.93
N ASP A 435 0.62 -34.69 -20.73
CA ASP A 435 1.88 -35.40 -21.00
C ASP A 435 2.01 -35.71 -22.50
N THR A 436 2.94 -35.03 -23.17
CA THR A 436 3.29 -35.22 -24.58
C THR A 436 4.68 -35.86 -24.77
N SER A 437 5.24 -36.46 -23.71
CA SER A 437 6.57 -37.09 -23.73
C SER A 437 6.70 -38.21 -24.78
N HIS A 438 5.60 -38.90 -25.09
CA HIS A 438 5.56 -39.97 -26.09
C HIS A 438 5.85 -39.50 -27.54
N ALA A 439 5.59 -38.24 -27.86
CA ALA A 439 5.80 -37.70 -29.21
C ALA A 439 7.26 -37.34 -29.52
N LEU A 440 8.10 -37.19 -28.48
CA LEU A 440 9.52 -36.83 -28.61
C LEU A 440 10.43 -38.01 -29.00
N ALA A 441 9.88 -39.23 -29.16
CA ALA A 441 10.65 -40.45 -29.37
C ALA A 441 11.18 -40.65 -30.82
N SER A 442 10.84 -39.78 -31.77
CA SER A 442 11.39 -39.84 -33.13
C SER A 442 12.68 -39.01 -33.24
N GLU A 443 13.82 -39.70 -33.20
CA GLU A 443 15.13 -39.18 -33.58
C GLU A 443 15.07 -38.51 -34.96
N GLY A 444 15.36 -37.22 -35.08
CA GLY A 444 15.50 -36.64 -36.42
C GLY A 444 15.74 -35.14 -36.55
N ILE A 445 15.34 -34.30 -35.59
CA ILE A 445 15.47 -32.85 -35.74
C ILE A 445 15.93 -32.21 -34.43
N VAL A 446 17.24 -32.10 -34.23
CA VAL A 446 17.82 -31.21 -33.23
C VAL A 446 18.01 -29.85 -33.91
N LEU A 447 17.01 -28.99 -33.83
CA LEU A 447 17.20 -27.58 -34.13
C LEU A 447 18.00 -26.97 -32.97
N GLU A 448 19.12 -26.30 -33.26
CA GLU A 448 19.81 -25.47 -32.27
C GLU A 448 18.85 -24.35 -31.80
N GLU A 449 18.24 -24.54 -30.64
CA GLU A 449 17.36 -23.53 -30.06
C GLU A 449 18.21 -22.38 -29.50
N LYS A 450 18.09 -21.21 -30.13
CA LYS A 450 18.52 -19.96 -29.48
C LYS A 450 17.67 -19.76 -28.23
N SER A 451 18.31 -19.38 -27.12
CA SER A 451 17.61 -19.04 -25.87
C SER A 451 16.49 -18.03 -26.15
N SER A 452 15.26 -18.40 -25.79
CA SER A 452 14.08 -17.56 -25.96
C SER A 452 13.76 -16.89 -24.62
N PHE A 453 14.00 -15.59 -24.54
CA PHE A 453 13.78 -14.81 -23.32
C PHE A 453 13.02 -13.51 -23.58
N ILE A 454 12.41 -12.99 -22.52
CA ILE A 454 11.84 -11.63 -22.48
C ILE A 454 12.55 -10.90 -21.35
N ARG A 455 13.05 -9.70 -21.65
CA ARG A 455 13.56 -8.78 -20.64
C ARG A 455 12.45 -7.82 -20.24
N PHE A 456 12.22 -7.73 -18.95
CA PHE A 456 11.29 -6.81 -18.31
C PHE A 456 12.05 -5.77 -17.50
N VAL A 457 11.37 -4.65 -17.26
CA VAL A 457 11.85 -3.60 -16.37
C VAL A 457 10.79 -3.28 -15.32
N VAL A 458 11.27 -2.97 -14.12
CA VAL A 458 10.46 -2.41 -13.04
C VAL A 458 10.52 -0.89 -13.12
N VAL A 459 9.38 -0.25 -13.38
CA VAL A 459 9.25 1.20 -13.40
C VAL A 459 8.71 1.73 -12.07
N SER A 460 9.30 2.82 -11.57
CA SER A 460 8.87 3.49 -10.34
C SER A 460 9.13 5.00 -10.42
N LYS A 461 8.80 5.76 -9.37
CA LYS A 461 9.11 7.21 -9.31
C LYS A 461 10.59 7.51 -9.01
N GLY A 462 11.34 6.51 -8.56
CA GLY A 462 12.76 6.64 -8.25
C GLY A 462 13.58 5.50 -8.83
N TYR A 463 14.87 5.52 -8.56
CA TYR A 463 15.80 4.45 -8.90
C TYR A 463 16.67 4.15 -7.68
N PRO A 464 17.17 2.91 -7.53
CA PRO A 464 17.99 2.51 -6.40
C PRO A 464 19.33 3.25 -6.36
N VAL A 465 20.04 3.13 -5.24
CA VAL A 465 21.43 3.58 -5.10
C VAL A 465 22.37 2.63 -5.84
N ALA A 466 23.56 3.13 -6.23
CA ALA A 466 24.57 2.35 -6.92
C ALA A 466 24.98 1.09 -6.15
N THR A 467 25.07 -0.03 -6.88
CA THR A 467 25.51 -1.34 -6.36
C THR A 467 26.91 -1.73 -6.84
N GLY A 468 27.46 -0.98 -7.81
CA GLY A 468 28.75 -1.25 -8.46
C GLY A 468 28.65 -2.24 -9.61
N LYS A 469 27.46 -2.83 -9.84
CA LYS A 469 27.14 -3.70 -10.99
C LYS A 469 25.79 -3.29 -11.55
N ASP A 470 25.76 -2.09 -12.09
CA ASP A 470 24.53 -1.43 -12.54
C ASP A 470 24.53 -1.20 -14.05
N LYS A 471 23.32 -1.02 -14.59
CA LYS A 471 23.08 -0.43 -15.90
C LYS A 471 22.31 0.87 -15.74
N SER A 472 22.39 1.74 -16.75
CA SER A 472 21.57 2.94 -16.83
C SER A 472 20.91 3.06 -18.19
N CYS A 473 19.62 3.38 -18.22
CA CYS A 473 18.89 3.74 -19.44
C CYS A 473 18.86 5.26 -19.60
N LEU A 474 19.13 5.72 -20.81
CA LEU A 474 19.20 7.13 -21.19
C LEU A 474 18.45 7.37 -22.49
N GLY A 475 17.79 8.53 -22.58
CA GLY A 475 17.35 9.11 -23.84
C GLY A 475 18.36 10.14 -24.30
N MET A 476 18.84 10.05 -25.53
CA MET A 476 19.74 11.03 -26.14
C MET A 476 19.04 11.67 -27.32
N GLU A 477 18.85 12.98 -27.25
CA GLU A 477 18.32 13.76 -28.36
C GLU A 477 19.46 14.49 -29.05
N ILE A 478 19.74 14.09 -30.29
CA ILE A 478 20.84 14.64 -31.08
C ILE A 478 20.30 15.52 -32.21
N GLU A 479 21.11 16.47 -32.65
CA GLU A 479 20.85 17.20 -33.90
C GLU A 479 21.01 16.25 -35.11
N HIS A 480 20.26 16.53 -36.18
CA HIS A 480 20.25 15.68 -37.36
C HIS A 480 21.28 16.15 -38.39
N GLU A 481 22.55 16.09 -38.02
CA GLU A 481 23.68 16.54 -38.83
C GLU A 481 24.74 15.43 -39.02
N VAL A 482 25.66 15.64 -39.96
CA VAL A 482 26.74 14.69 -40.24
C VAL A 482 27.64 14.55 -39.02
N GLY A 483 27.78 13.33 -38.51
CA GLY A 483 28.69 13.02 -37.40
C GLY A 483 28.11 13.24 -36.00
N SER A 484 26.88 13.77 -35.84
CA SER A 484 26.31 14.06 -34.51
C SER A 484 26.22 12.83 -33.59
N LEU A 485 25.80 11.68 -34.13
CA LEU A 485 25.80 10.43 -33.35
C LEU A 485 27.23 9.97 -33.02
N LEU A 486 28.16 10.06 -33.98
CA LEU A 486 29.55 9.67 -33.77
C LEU A 486 30.21 10.50 -32.66
N ASN A 487 29.96 11.80 -32.63
CA ASN A 487 30.46 12.69 -31.58
C ASN A 487 29.98 12.23 -30.20
N ALA A 488 28.69 11.90 -30.07
CA ALA A 488 28.14 11.41 -28.82
C ALA A 488 28.71 10.02 -28.42
N LEU A 489 28.90 9.12 -29.38
CA LEU A 489 29.53 7.80 -29.14
C LEU A 489 31.01 7.92 -28.73
N ASN A 490 31.73 8.92 -29.26
CA ASN A 490 33.12 9.17 -28.88
C ASN A 490 33.24 9.56 -27.40
N VAL A 491 32.26 10.28 -26.83
CA VAL A 491 32.27 10.60 -25.39
C VAL A 491 32.22 9.32 -24.56
N TRP A 492 31.26 8.42 -24.82
CA TRP A 492 31.17 7.14 -24.11
C TRP A 492 32.47 6.34 -24.19
N LYS A 493 33.07 6.28 -25.39
CA LYS A 493 34.35 5.60 -25.62
C LYS A 493 35.50 6.22 -24.81
N ASN A 494 35.61 7.55 -24.78
CA ASN A 494 36.69 8.25 -24.09
C ASN A 494 36.64 8.05 -22.57
N HIS A 495 35.44 7.90 -22.01
CA HIS A 495 35.21 7.59 -20.59
C HIS A 495 35.23 6.07 -20.29
N GLY A 496 35.47 5.22 -21.29
CA GLY A 496 35.52 3.76 -21.11
C GLY A 496 34.17 3.12 -20.74
N ILE A 497 33.06 3.74 -21.12
CA ILE A 497 31.70 3.29 -20.79
C ILE A 497 31.17 2.39 -21.91
N ASN A 498 30.80 1.16 -21.56
CA ASN A 498 30.25 0.20 -22.51
C ASN A 498 28.74 0.43 -22.74
N LEU A 499 28.29 0.33 -24.00
CA LEU A 499 26.87 0.38 -24.37
C LEU A 499 26.34 -1.04 -24.55
N THR A 500 25.18 -1.34 -23.97
CA THR A 500 24.48 -2.62 -24.12
C THR A 500 23.28 -2.53 -25.06
N CYS A 501 22.75 -1.33 -25.29
CA CYS A 501 21.69 -1.07 -26.25
C CYS A 501 21.85 0.32 -26.87
N LEU A 502 21.59 0.42 -28.18
CA LEU A 502 21.52 1.69 -28.92
C LEU A 502 20.43 1.60 -29.99
N GLU A 503 19.29 2.25 -29.75
CA GLU A 503 18.11 2.18 -30.60
C GLU A 503 17.66 3.58 -31.02
N SER A 504 17.51 3.82 -32.33
CA SER A 504 16.99 5.09 -32.82
C SER A 504 15.47 5.15 -32.75
N PHE A 505 14.93 6.36 -32.56
CA PHE A 505 13.52 6.65 -32.69
C PHE A 505 13.31 8.02 -33.32
N TYR A 506 12.23 8.17 -34.10
CA TYR A 506 11.91 9.43 -34.77
C TYR A 506 11.15 10.38 -33.85
N ARG A 507 11.58 11.65 -33.77
CA ARG A 507 10.94 12.69 -32.94
C ARG A 507 9.78 13.35 -33.68
N GLN A 508 8.59 12.75 -33.60
CA GLN A 508 7.39 13.17 -34.35
C GLN A 508 7.05 14.68 -34.29
N LYS A 509 7.29 15.37 -33.16
CA LYS A 509 6.95 16.80 -32.99
C LYS A 509 8.04 17.77 -33.46
N GLN A 510 9.30 17.38 -33.42
CA GLN A 510 10.45 18.27 -33.63
C GLN A 510 11.22 17.95 -34.92
N GLY A 511 11.01 16.77 -35.50
CA GLY A 511 11.85 16.24 -36.58
C GLY A 511 13.20 15.71 -36.08
N GLY A 512 13.86 14.91 -36.91
CA GLY A 512 15.13 14.25 -36.58
C GLY A 512 14.97 13.03 -35.67
N TYR A 513 16.09 12.59 -35.09
CA TYR A 513 16.19 11.32 -34.34
C TYR A 513 16.62 11.54 -32.90
N GLY A 514 16.02 10.76 -32.00
CA GLY A 514 16.57 10.49 -30.68
C GLY A 514 17.04 9.05 -30.59
N PHE A 515 17.75 8.73 -29.52
CA PHE A 515 18.31 7.41 -29.25
C PHE A 515 17.95 6.97 -27.84
N PHE A 516 17.43 5.76 -27.71
CA PHE A 516 17.39 5.04 -26.44
C PHE A 516 18.72 4.31 -26.27
N VAL A 517 19.40 4.58 -25.17
CA VAL A 517 20.74 4.06 -24.90
C VAL A 517 20.74 3.35 -23.55
N GLU A 518 21.30 2.15 -23.50
CA GLU A 518 21.60 1.47 -22.25
C GLU A 518 23.11 1.35 -22.09
N ILE A 519 23.61 1.72 -20.92
CA ILE A 519 25.04 1.76 -20.60
C ILE A 519 25.34 0.90 -19.39
N MET A 520 26.58 0.39 -19.31
CA MET A 520 27.14 -0.19 -18.11
C MET A 520 27.59 0.93 -17.16
N GLY A 521 27.13 0.88 -15.92
CA GLY A 521 27.42 1.89 -14.89
C GLY A 521 26.15 2.54 -14.34
N HIS A 522 26.25 3.06 -13.10
CA HIS A 522 25.20 3.82 -12.45
C HIS A 522 25.26 5.29 -12.85
N PHE A 523 24.13 5.98 -12.94
CA PHE A 523 24.10 7.40 -13.36
C PHE A 523 24.85 8.33 -12.39
N ASP A 524 24.97 7.91 -11.13
CA ASP A 524 25.69 8.64 -10.07
C ASP A 524 27.18 8.30 -10.00
N ASP A 525 27.66 7.34 -10.80
CA ASP A 525 29.09 7.03 -10.87
C ASP A 525 29.87 8.22 -11.44
N ALA A 526 31.03 8.53 -10.88
CA ALA A 526 31.82 9.69 -11.27
C ALA A 526 32.17 9.72 -12.76
N SER A 527 32.53 8.56 -13.35
CA SER A 527 32.83 8.44 -14.78
C SER A 527 31.59 8.68 -15.65
N VAL A 528 30.42 8.16 -15.24
CA VAL A 528 29.16 8.34 -15.96
C VAL A 528 28.69 9.79 -15.89
N ARG A 529 28.80 10.44 -14.72
CA ARG A 529 28.48 11.86 -14.54
C ARG A 529 29.35 12.74 -15.44
N GLN A 530 30.66 12.51 -15.45
CA GLN A 530 31.59 13.25 -16.30
C GLN A 530 31.28 13.06 -17.79
N ALA A 531 30.99 11.84 -18.23
CA ALA A 531 30.58 11.56 -19.60
C ALA A 531 29.27 12.26 -19.97
N VAL A 532 28.28 12.25 -19.08
CA VAL A 532 26.99 12.93 -19.29
C VAL A 532 27.14 14.44 -19.34
N ASP A 533 28.00 15.03 -18.50
CA ASP A 533 28.28 16.46 -18.52
C ASP A 533 28.99 16.89 -19.82
N GLU A 534 29.91 16.08 -20.34
CA GLU A 534 30.53 16.30 -21.66
C GLU A 534 29.50 16.14 -22.80
N LEU A 535 28.61 15.15 -22.70
CA LEU A 535 27.55 14.90 -23.69
C LEU A 535 26.56 16.05 -23.81
N GLN A 536 26.35 16.85 -22.77
CA GLN A 536 25.46 18.01 -22.82
C GLN A 536 25.90 19.06 -23.84
N SER A 537 27.17 19.06 -24.25
CA SER A 537 27.68 19.94 -25.32
C SER A 537 27.26 19.51 -26.73
N VAL A 538 26.86 18.24 -26.92
CA VAL A 538 26.56 17.65 -28.23
C VAL A 538 25.13 17.10 -28.35
N CYS A 539 24.46 16.85 -27.23
CA CYS A 539 23.10 16.30 -27.21
C CYS A 539 22.38 16.59 -25.89
N THR A 540 21.04 16.49 -25.91
CA THR A 540 20.26 16.51 -24.66
C THR A 540 20.15 15.09 -24.12
N VAL A 541 20.53 14.90 -22.85
CA VAL A 541 20.45 13.60 -22.17
C VAL A 541 19.31 13.60 -21.16
N LYS A 542 18.41 12.63 -21.28
CA LYS A 542 17.36 12.34 -20.31
C LYS A 542 17.70 11.05 -19.58
N HIS A 543 17.88 11.12 -18.26
CA HIS A 543 18.03 9.91 -17.46
C HIS A 543 16.70 9.17 -17.34
N LEU A 544 16.68 7.88 -17.69
CA LEU A 544 15.49 7.02 -17.65
C LEU A 544 15.54 6.01 -16.51
N GLY A 545 16.61 5.97 -15.72
CA GLY A 545 16.75 5.08 -14.57
C GLY A 545 18.11 4.37 -14.55
N SER A 546 18.51 3.96 -13.35
CA SER A 546 19.73 3.19 -13.09
C SER A 546 19.40 2.05 -12.15
N PHE A 547 19.93 0.85 -12.42
CA PHE A 547 19.45 -0.34 -11.75
C PHE A 547 20.49 -1.47 -11.75
N PRO A 548 20.44 -2.40 -10.79
CA PRO A 548 21.34 -3.53 -10.73
C PRO A 548 21.16 -4.46 -11.93
N ILE A 549 22.26 -5.03 -12.40
CA ILE A 549 22.26 -6.05 -13.45
C ILE A 549 21.58 -7.32 -12.91
N ALA A 550 20.69 -7.93 -13.70
CA ALA A 550 20.08 -9.21 -13.37
C ALA A 550 21.17 -10.29 -13.21
N LYS A 551 21.13 -11.03 -12.09
CA LYS A 551 22.16 -12.03 -11.77
C LYS A 551 22.14 -13.22 -12.75
N HIS A 552 20.95 -13.73 -13.10
CA HIS A 552 20.73 -14.83 -14.05
C HIS A 552 19.31 -14.74 -14.66
N PRO A 553 19.08 -15.32 -15.86
CA PRO A 553 17.72 -15.56 -16.35
C PRO A 553 16.94 -16.44 -15.37
N VAL A 554 15.68 -16.08 -15.11
CA VAL A 554 14.76 -16.87 -14.29
C VAL A 554 13.84 -17.65 -15.23
N GLN A 555 13.61 -18.93 -14.95
CA GLN A 555 12.67 -19.72 -15.73
C GLN A 555 11.24 -19.28 -15.39
N SER A 556 10.44 -18.94 -16.41
CA SER A 556 9.07 -18.42 -16.24
C SER A 556 8.10 -19.45 -15.67
#